data_AF-A0A5M9HEI8-F1
#
_entry.id   AF-A0A5M9HEI8-F1
#
_cell.length_a   1.000
_cell.length_b   1.000
_cell.length_c   1.000
_cell.angle_alpha   90.00
_cell.angle_beta   90.00
_cell.angle_gamma   90.00
#
_symmetry.space_group_name_H-M   'P 1'
#
loop_
_entity.id
_entity.type
_entity.pdbx_description
1 polymer ?
#
loop_
_entity_poly.entity_id
_entity_poly.type
_entity_poly.pdbx_seq_one_letter_code
_entity_poly.pdbx_strand_id
1 'polypeptide(L)'
;MDLREANMGTLSDKADIMESIRSGVKAHMPDTTMNGIRVNVSPFDYINPGDTLNIVSQSPSPDGKYVLACYRYNSIHNDGPLHISVIKKNNKIPKYGNFFIGDRSSDYVLKAGWNKASELLFFSNSLVAEMIPYFFVANRFNIKYHIITDDKNFGTKYRLE
;
A
#
# COMPACT_ATOMS: atom_id res chain seq x y z
N MET A 1 29.35 -35.31 33.97
CA MET A 1 29.97 -34.70 32.78
C MET A 1 28.92 -33.76 32.21
N ASP A 2 29.18 -32.45 32.34
CA ASP A 2 28.25 -31.36 32.01
C ASP A 2 27.79 -31.41 30.54
N LEU A 3 26.49 -31.49 30.33
CA LEU A 3 25.84 -31.04 29.11
C LEU A 3 25.86 -29.50 29.14
N ARG A 4 27.03 -28.91 28.90
CA ARG A 4 27.16 -27.47 28.68
C ARG A 4 26.24 -27.10 27.53
N GLU A 5 25.17 -26.39 27.89
CA GLU A 5 24.41 -25.42 27.12
C GLU A 5 25.04 -25.20 25.73
N ALA A 6 24.58 -25.96 24.75
CA ALA A 6 24.82 -25.62 23.37
C ALA A 6 24.29 -24.20 23.19
N ASN A 7 25.11 -23.29 22.65
CA ASN A 7 24.68 -21.95 22.25
C ASN A 7 23.45 -22.08 21.35
N MET A 8 22.26 -21.99 21.94
CA MET A 8 20.99 -22.03 21.24
C MET A 8 20.85 -20.69 20.52
N GLY A 9 21.21 -20.69 19.23
CA GLY A 9 21.21 -19.50 18.41
C GLY A 9 19.84 -18.81 18.39
N THR A 10 19.84 -17.50 18.13
CA THR A 10 18.63 -16.75 17.82
C THR A 10 18.61 -16.44 16.33
N LEU A 11 17.51 -16.79 15.66
CA LEU A 11 17.23 -16.37 14.30
C LEU A 11 16.25 -15.19 14.35
N SER A 12 16.63 -14.07 13.75
CA SER A 12 15.78 -12.88 13.67
C SER A 12 15.47 -12.59 12.20
N ASP A 13 14.19 -12.41 11.89
CA ASP A 13 13.75 -12.06 10.54
C ASP A 13 12.64 -11.00 10.56
N LYS A 14 12.32 -10.45 9.38
CA LYS A 14 11.24 -9.50 9.19
C LYS A 14 10.22 -9.98 8.17
N ALA A 15 8.95 -9.88 8.51
CA ALA A 15 7.86 -10.27 7.62
C ALA A 15 7.12 -9.05 7.07
N ASP A 16 6.87 -9.03 5.76
CA ASP A 16 6.07 -8.02 5.08
C ASP A 16 4.67 -7.90 5.71
N ILE A 17 4.28 -6.67 6.07
CA ILE A 17 2.96 -6.38 6.66
C ILE A 17 1.96 -5.72 5.71
N MET A 18 2.31 -5.46 4.44
CA MET A 18 1.45 -4.77 3.48
C MET A 18 0.12 -5.50 3.27
N GLU A 19 0.16 -6.83 3.16
CA GLU A 19 -1.05 -7.64 3.03
C GLU A 19 -1.94 -7.57 4.30
N SER A 20 -1.31 -7.58 5.48
CA SER A 20 -2.01 -7.40 6.76
C SER A 20 -2.68 -6.02 6.84
N ILE A 21 -2.00 -4.97 6.38
CA ILE A 21 -2.56 -3.61 6.32
C ILE A 21 -3.72 -3.54 5.33
N ARG A 22 -3.59 -4.12 4.13
CA ARG A 22 -4.66 -4.15 3.13
C ARG A 22 -5.88 -4.93 3.61
N SER A 23 -5.68 -6.09 4.21
CA SER A 23 -6.78 -6.90 4.77
C SER A 23 -7.40 -6.29 6.03
N GLY A 24 -6.73 -5.33 6.67
CA GLY A 24 -7.13 -4.79 7.97
C GLY A 24 -6.96 -5.78 9.12
N VAL A 25 -6.24 -6.89 8.87
CA VAL A 25 -5.91 -7.90 9.88
C VAL A 25 -4.59 -7.51 10.52
N LYS A 26 -4.55 -7.47 11.85
CA LYS A 26 -3.29 -7.20 12.54
C LYS A 26 -2.38 -8.41 12.37
N ALA A 27 -1.19 -8.20 11.81
CA ALA A 27 -0.19 -9.26 11.71
C ALA A 27 0.15 -9.78 13.12
N HIS A 28 -0.01 -11.08 13.33
CA HIS A 28 0.41 -11.75 14.56
C HIS A 28 1.71 -12.48 14.29
N MET A 29 2.81 -11.99 14.88
CA MET A 29 4.15 -12.53 14.71
C MET A 29 4.72 -12.84 16.10
N PRO A 30 4.29 -13.93 16.75
CA PRO A 30 4.81 -14.30 18.05
C PRO A 30 6.23 -14.86 17.92
N ASP A 31 7.09 -14.54 18.88
CA ASP A 31 8.36 -15.25 19.05
C ASP A 31 8.07 -16.74 19.26
N THR A 32 8.81 -17.59 18.57
CA THR A 32 8.64 -19.04 18.67
C THR A 32 9.98 -19.73 18.89
N THR A 33 9.95 -21.00 19.26
CA THR A 33 11.15 -21.83 19.38
C THR A 33 10.98 -23.06 18.50
N MET A 34 11.92 -23.27 17.57
CA MET A 34 11.93 -24.44 16.68
C MET A 34 13.28 -25.14 16.80
N ASN A 35 13.27 -26.43 17.15
CA ASN A 35 14.49 -27.23 17.33
C ASN A 35 15.53 -26.60 18.29
N GLY A 36 15.06 -25.94 19.35
CA GLY A 36 15.92 -25.25 20.33
C GLY A 36 16.46 -23.89 19.88
N ILE A 37 16.12 -23.42 18.67
CA ILE A 37 16.47 -22.08 18.16
C ILE A 37 15.32 -21.13 18.46
N ARG A 38 15.62 -19.98 19.08
CA ARG A 38 14.64 -18.91 19.24
C ARG A 38 14.47 -18.17 17.92
N VAL A 39 13.25 -18.09 17.41
CA VAL A 39 12.90 -17.39 16.19
C VAL A 39 12.09 -16.15 16.55
N ASN A 40 12.65 -14.98 16.26
CA ASN A 40 12.00 -13.70 16.47
C ASN A 40 11.61 -13.11 15.11
N VAL A 41 10.33 -12.91 14.87
CA VAL A 41 9.83 -12.30 13.63
C VAL A 41 9.26 -10.93 13.95
N SER A 42 9.78 -9.90 13.29
CA SER A 42 9.31 -8.52 13.46
C SER A 42 8.62 -8.02 12.19
N PRO A 43 7.72 -7.03 12.29
CA PRO A 43 7.06 -6.48 11.10
C PRO A 43 8.05 -5.69 10.24
N PHE A 44 8.02 -5.94 8.93
CA PHE A 44 8.73 -5.16 7.92
C PHE A 44 7.80 -4.09 7.33
N ASP A 45 7.98 -2.85 7.78
CA ASP A 45 7.31 -1.67 7.25
C ASP A 45 8.14 -1.06 6.11
N TYR A 46 7.51 -0.83 4.96
CA TYR A 46 8.16 -0.22 3.80
C TYR A 46 8.31 1.30 3.93
N ILE A 47 7.70 1.91 4.94
CA ILE A 47 7.80 3.34 5.25
C ILE A 47 8.75 3.50 6.44
N ASN A 48 9.98 3.91 6.18
CA ASN A 48 11.03 4.07 7.17
C ASN A 48 11.00 5.45 7.85
N PRO A 49 11.51 5.55 9.09
CA PRO A 49 11.86 6.85 9.67
C PRO A 49 12.86 7.58 8.77
N GLY A 50 12.45 8.71 8.20
CA GLY A 50 13.26 9.50 7.26
C GLY A 50 12.74 9.50 5.82
N ASP A 51 11.80 8.61 5.48
CA ASP A 51 11.12 8.67 4.19
C ASP A 51 10.28 9.95 4.08
N THR A 52 10.32 10.57 2.91
CA THR A 52 9.59 11.82 2.65
C THR A 52 8.22 11.52 2.04
N LEU A 53 7.16 12.09 2.62
CA LEU A 53 5.83 12.03 2.05
C LEU A 53 5.75 12.91 0.79
N ASN A 54 5.49 12.28 -0.35
CA ASN A 54 5.26 12.94 -1.63
C ASN A 54 3.78 12.83 -2.02
N ILE A 55 3.10 13.97 -2.16
CA ILE A 55 1.70 14.02 -2.62
C ILE A 55 1.69 14.10 -4.14
N VAL A 56 1.34 12.99 -4.78
CA VAL A 56 1.26 12.86 -6.25
C VAL A 56 0.07 13.65 -6.79
N SER A 57 -1.08 13.55 -6.12
CA SER A 57 -2.24 14.37 -6.45
C SER A 57 -3.19 14.47 -5.25
N GLN A 58 -3.93 15.56 -5.20
CA GLN A 58 -4.95 15.78 -4.18
C GLN A 58 -6.11 16.56 -4.79
N SER A 59 -7.33 16.05 -4.64
CA SER A 59 -8.53 16.71 -5.19
C SER A 59 -9.74 16.56 -4.26
N PRO A 60 -10.50 17.65 -4.01
CA PRO A 60 -11.74 17.57 -3.27
C PRO A 60 -12.82 16.82 -4.06
N SER A 61 -13.69 16.08 -3.36
CA SER A 61 -14.89 15.53 -3.98
C SER A 61 -15.83 16.67 -4.42
N PRO A 62 -16.60 16.51 -5.50
CA PRO A 62 -17.57 17.51 -5.94
C PRO A 62 -18.61 17.90 -4.88
N ASP A 63 -18.98 16.98 -4.00
CA ASP A 63 -19.88 17.27 -2.88
C ASP A 63 -19.19 17.91 -1.65
N GLY A 64 -17.87 18.11 -1.72
CA GLY A 64 -17.06 18.77 -0.71
C GLY A 64 -16.88 18.00 0.60
N LYS A 65 -17.35 16.75 0.71
CA LYS A 65 -17.25 15.97 1.96
C LYS A 65 -15.89 15.30 2.14
N TYR A 66 -15.23 14.99 1.03
CA TYR A 66 -14.00 14.21 1.01
C TYR A 66 -12.91 14.88 0.19
N VAL A 67 -11.69 14.40 0.40
CA VAL A 67 -10.52 14.67 -0.41
C VAL A 67 -9.93 13.33 -0.82
N LEU A 68 -9.70 13.15 -2.12
CA LEU A 68 -8.91 12.04 -2.63
C LEU A 68 -7.45 12.48 -2.64
N ALA A 69 -6.60 11.73 -1.96
CA ALA A 69 -5.16 11.95 -1.95
C ALA A 69 -4.44 10.70 -2.49
N CYS A 70 -3.59 10.90 -3.49
CA CYS A 70 -2.63 9.92 -3.99
C CYS A 70 -1.24 10.34 -3.55
N TYR A 71 -0.51 9.46 -2.88
CA TYR A 71 0.76 9.80 -2.27
C TYR A 71 1.69 8.59 -2.16
N ARG A 72 2.98 8.86 -1.96
CA ARG A 72 4.03 7.88 -1.74
C ARG A 72 4.92 8.31 -0.60
N TYR A 73 5.60 7.35 0.00
CA TYR A 73 6.75 7.61 0.86
C TYR A 73 7.99 7.28 0.06
N ASN A 74 8.79 8.30 -0.23
CA ASN A 74 9.98 8.17 -1.03
C ASN A 74 11.19 8.09 -0.11
N SER A 75 11.99 7.04 -0.31
CA SER A 75 13.33 6.95 0.25
C SER A 75 14.32 7.64 -0.67
N ILE A 76 15.55 7.86 -0.21
CA ILE A 76 16.63 8.42 -1.04
C ILE A 76 16.88 7.59 -2.30
N HIS A 77 16.60 6.28 -2.25
CA HIS A 77 16.99 5.34 -3.29
C HIS A 77 15.85 4.88 -4.19
N ASN A 78 14.60 4.91 -3.72
CA ASN A 78 13.44 4.35 -4.41
C ASN A 78 12.15 5.05 -4.00
N ASP A 79 11.24 5.16 -4.97
CA ASP A 79 9.85 5.51 -4.71
C ASP A 79 9.13 4.38 -3.96
N GLY A 80 8.28 4.77 -3.01
CA GLY A 80 7.41 3.84 -2.31
C GLY A 80 6.21 3.39 -3.15
N PRO A 81 5.48 2.36 -2.68
CA PRO A 81 4.22 1.97 -3.29
C PRO A 81 3.23 3.15 -3.29
N LEU A 82 2.35 3.18 -4.31
CA LEU A 82 1.28 4.17 -4.38
C LEU A 82 0.25 3.92 -3.28
N HIS A 83 -0.03 4.94 -2.48
CA HIS A 83 -1.14 4.97 -1.53
C HIS A 83 -2.25 5.88 -2.06
N ILE A 84 -3.50 5.41 -2.00
CA ILE A 84 -4.67 6.21 -2.28
C ILE A 84 -5.58 6.21 -1.06
N SER A 85 -5.93 7.41 -0.60
CA SER A 85 -6.82 7.62 0.53
C SER A 85 -7.99 8.52 0.15
N VAL A 86 -9.18 8.14 0.62
CA VAL A 86 -10.31 9.05 0.76
C VAL A 86 -10.33 9.59 2.17
N ILE A 87 -10.21 10.91 2.30
CA ILE A 87 -10.00 11.59 3.56
C ILE A 87 -11.21 12.49 3.79
N LYS A 88 -11.83 12.43 4.97
CA LYS A 88 -12.88 13.41 5.34
C LYS A 88 -12.28 14.81 5.31
N LYS A 89 -13.06 15.82 4.89
CA LYS A 89 -12.61 17.21 4.86
C LYS A 89 -11.94 17.60 6.19
N ASN A 90 -10.79 18.26 6.10
CA ASN A 90 -9.94 18.70 7.21
C ASN A 90 -9.19 17.61 8.00
N ASN A 91 -9.34 16.33 7.66
CA ASN A 91 -8.53 15.29 8.27
C ASN A 91 -7.12 15.23 7.63
N LYS A 92 -6.16 14.75 8.42
CA LYS A 92 -4.79 14.49 7.94
C LYS A 92 -4.76 13.29 7.00
N ILE A 93 -3.82 13.29 6.06
CA ILE A 93 -3.49 12.12 5.23
C ILE A 93 -3.02 10.99 6.19
N PRO A 94 -3.63 9.79 6.14
CA PRO A 94 -3.21 8.67 6.97
C PRO A 94 -1.85 8.13 6.52
N LYS A 95 -1.11 7.50 7.44
CA LYS A 95 0.20 6.87 7.12
C LYS A 95 0.08 5.89 5.94
N TYR A 96 -0.97 5.07 5.93
CA TYR A 96 -1.25 4.15 4.83
C TYR A 96 -2.49 4.57 4.08
N GLY A 97 -2.50 4.31 2.77
CA GLY A 97 -3.68 4.40 1.92
C GLY A 97 -4.87 3.70 2.57
N ASN A 98 -6.01 4.37 2.69
CA ASN A 98 -7.22 3.77 3.27
C ASN A 98 -8.20 3.24 2.21
N PHE A 99 -7.85 3.35 0.94
CA PHE A 99 -8.65 2.85 -0.17
C PHE A 99 -7.87 1.86 -1.04
N PHE A 100 -6.63 2.20 -1.38
CA PHE A 100 -5.73 1.38 -2.19
C PHE A 100 -4.30 1.50 -1.68
N ILE A 101 -3.57 0.39 -1.65
CA ILE A 101 -2.13 0.34 -1.37
C ILE A 101 -1.50 -0.59 -2.41
N GLY A 102 -0.75 -0.02 -3.34
CA GLY A 102 -0.02 -0.78 -4.35
C GLY A 102 1.10 -1.63 -3.77
N ASP A 103 1.82 -2.30 -4.65
CA ASP A 103 3.09 -2.94 -4.32
C ASP A 103 4.25 -2.16 -4.94
N ARG A 104 5.45 -2.74 -4.89
CA ARG A 104 6.66 -2.16 -5.49
C ARG A 104 6.84 -2.52 -6.97
N SER A 105 6.05 -3.46 -7.49
CA SER A 105 6.15 -3.95 -8.85
C SER A 105 5.37 -3.07 -9.82
N SER A 106 4.21 -2.59 -9.41
CA SER A 106 3.42 -1.66 -10.20
C SER A 106 2.47 -0.82 -9.35
N ASP A 107 2.09 0.33 -9.90
CA ASP A 107 1.06 1.17 -9.29
C ASP A 107 -0.34 0.66 -9.53
N TYR A 108 -0.54 -0.05 -10.66
CA TYR A 108 -1.83 -0.50 -11.22
C TYR A 108 -2.82 0.64 -11.54
N VAL A 109 -3.00 1.60 -10.63
CA VAL A 109 -3.70 2.87 -10.83
C VAL A 109 -2.73 3.92 -11.34
N LEU A 110 -2.96 4.38 -12.57
CA LEU A 110 -2.09 5.33 -13.28
C LEU A 110 -2.56 6.78 -13.10
N LYS A 111 -3.86 6.95 -12.81
CA LYS A 111 -4.45 8.22 -12.39
C LYS A 111 -5.69 7.92 -11.56
N ALA A 112 -5.94 8.72 -10.53
CA ALA A 112 -7.17 8.67 -9.76
C ALA A 112 -7.86 10.03 -9.72
N GLY A 113 -9.18 10.04 -9.61
CA GLY A 113 -9.97 11.27 -9.55
C GLY A 113 -11.41 11.02 -9.14
N TRP A 114 -12.21 12.08 -9.23
CA TRP A 114 -13.65 12.05 -8.98
C TRP A 114 -14.43 12.21 -10.28
N ASN A 115 -15.56 11.52 -10.40
CA ASN A 115 -16.60 11.90 -11.36
C ASN A 115 -17.53 12.97 -10.74
N LYS A 116 -18.44 13.53 -11.54
CA LYS A 116 -19.39 14.58 -11.08
C LYS A 116 -20.34 14.11 -9.97
N ALA A 117 -20.55 12.81 -9.81
CA ALA A 117 -21.38 12.20 -8.78
C ALA A 117 -20.60 11.92 -7.47
N SER A 118 -19.35 12.36 -7.34
CA SER A 118 -18.46 12.06 -6.22
C SER A 118 -18.18 10.56 -6.05
N GLU A 119 -18.16 9.82 -7.15
CA GLU A 119 -17.64 8.45 -7.22
C GLU A 119 -16.18 8.49 -7.70
N LEU A 120 -15.40 7.49 -7.31
CA LEU A 120 -13.98 7.42 -7.65
C LEU A 120 -13.78 6.89 -9.07
N LEU A 121 -12.80 7.46 -9.77
CA LEU A 121 -12.33 6.97 -11.06
C LEU A 121 -10.88 6.54 -10.90
N PHE A 122 -10.57 5.28 -11.23
CA PHE A 122 -9.22 4.75 -11.31
C PHE A 122 -8.90 4.45 -12.77
N PHE A 123 -8.01 5.23 -13.35
CA PHE A 123 -7.55 5.04 -14.72
C PHE A 123 -6.34 4.10 -14.73
N SER A 124 -6.34 3.18 -15.68
CA SER A 124 -5.29 2.19 -15.89
C SER A 124 -5.18 1.83 -17.38
N ASN A 125 -4.43 0.77 -17.69
CA ASN A 125 -4.35 0.18 -19.02
C ASN A 125 -4.77 -1.30 -18.98
N SER A 126 -5.02 -1.88 -20.15
CA SER A 126 -5.55 -3.23 -20.31
C SER A 126 -4.64 -4.33 -19.76
N LEU A 127 -3.34 -4.04 -19.58
CA LEU A 127 -2.38 -5.00 -19.04
C LEU A 127 -2.54 -5.23 -17.54
N VAL A 128 -3.01 -4.22 -16.80
CA VAL A 128 -2.95 -4.24 -15.32
C VAL A 128 -4.23 -3.77 -14.63
N ALA A 129 -5.25 -3.30 -15.37
CA ALA A 129 -6.48 -2.78 -14.79
C ALA A 129 -7.21 -3.80 -13.90
N GLU A 130 -7.23 -5.07 -14.30
CA GLU A 130 -7.86 -6.16 -13.54
C GLU A 130 -7.19 -6.45 -12.19
N MET A 131 -5.95 -5.99 -12.02
CA MET A 131 -5.20 -6.19 -10.78
C MET A 131 -5.61 -5.20 -9.68
N ILE A 132 -6.15 -4.04 -10.03
CA ILE A 132 -6.47 -2.96 -9.08
C ILE A 132 -7.30 -3.46 -7.87
N PRO A 133 -8.37 -4.27 -8.04
CA PRO A 133 -9.18 -4.72 -6.91
C PRO A 133 -8.42 -5.53 -5.87
N TYR A 134 -7.37 -6.27 -6.24
CA TYR A 134 -6.56 -7.06 -5.30
C TYR A 134 -5.77 -6.20 -4.32
N PHE A 135 -5.58 -4.91 -4.64
CA PHE A 135 -4.83 -3.96 -3.83
C PHE A 135 -5.73 -2.98 -3.07
N PHE A 136 -7.05 -3.17 -3.11
CA PHE A 136 -7.96 -2.40 -2.27
C PHE A 136 -7.85 -2.80 -0.80
N VAL A 137 -7.98 -1.80 0.07
CA VAL A 137 -8.07 -2.01 1.51
C VAL A 137 -9.45 -2.55 1.87
N ALA A 138 -9.52 -3.59 2.68
CA ALA A 138 -10.77 -4.29 3.03
C ALA A 138 -11.79 -3.37 3.71
N ASN A 139 -11.34 -2.60 4.72
CA ASN A 139 -12.19 -1.69 5.51
C ASN A 139 -12.22 -0.27 4.96
N ARG A 140 -12.15 -0.12 3.63
CA ARG A 140 -12.21 1.19 2.95
C ARG A 140 -13.59 1.83 3.07
N PHE A 141 -13.64 3.15 2.87
CA PHE A 141 -14.91 3.86 2.75
C PHE A 141 -15.79 3.23 1.67
N ASN A 142 -17.08 3.05 1.98
CA ASN A 142 -18.07 2.56 1.01
C ASN A 142 -18.42 3.68 0.01
N ILE A 143 -17.51 3.93 -0.93
CA ILE A 143 -17.66 4.88 -2.02
C ILE A 143 -17.59 4.10 -3.32
N LYS A 144 -18.56 4.33 -4.20
CA LYS A 144 -18.60 3.72 -5.52
C LYS A 144 -17.36 4.13 -6.32
N TYR A 145 -16.87 3.22 -7.14
CA TYR A 145 -15.70 3.45 -7.98
C TYR A 145 -15.87 2.81 -9.34
N HIS A 146 -15.12 3.31 -10.31
CA HIS A 146 -15.01 2.77 -11.65
C HIS A 146 -13.54 2.59 -12.01
N ILE A 147 -13.20 1.44 -12.59
CA ILE A 147 -11.90 1.22 -13.20
C ILE A 147 -12.05 1.50 -14.69
N ILE A 148 -11.30 2.48 -15.18
CA ILE A 148 -11.34 2.95 -16.56
C ILE A 148 -10.05 2.51 -17.25
N THR A 149 -10.19 1.65 -18.25
CA THR A 149 -9.07 1.26 -19.12
C THR A 149 -8.89 2.32 -20.20
N ASP A 150 -7.71 2.93 -20.26
CA ASP A 150 -7.35 3.98 -21.21
C ASP A 150 -5.95 3.74 -21.77
N ASP A 151 -5.87 2.80 -22.71
CA ASP A 151 -4.63 2.42 -23.38
C ASP A 151 -4.06 3.54 -24.25
N LYS A 152 -4.91 4.47 -24.69
CA LYS A 152 -4.46 5.60 -25.50
C LYS A 152 -3.53 6.52 -24.71
N ASN A 153 -3.89 6.82 -23.46
CA ASN A 153 -3.09 7.70 -22.60
C ASN A 153 -2.08 6.94 -21.74
N PHE A 154 -2.28 5.64 -21.51
CA PHE A 154 -1.49 4.88 -20.54
C PHE A 154 -0.93 3.54 -21.04
N GLY A 155 -1.10 3.20 -22.32
CA GLY A 155 -0.68 1.92 -22.89
C GLY A 155 0.83 1.73 -23.02
N THR A 156 1.63 2.79 -22.88
CA THR A 156 3.09 2.74 -23.16
C THR A 156 3.99 2.67 -21.92
N LYS A 157 3.45 2.53 -20.69
CA LYS A 157 4.29 2.52 -19.47
C LYS A 157 5.41 1.42 -19.48
N TYR A 158 5.35 0.45 -20.41
CA TYR A 158 6.39 -0.57 -20.63
C TYR A 158 6.83 -0.75 -22.11
N ARG A 159 6.74 0.25 -22.99
CA ARG A 159 7.53 0.19 -24.23
C ARG A 159 8.98 0.57 -23.89
N LEU A 160 9.83 -0.45 -23.74
CA LEU A 160 11.26 -0.31 -23.97
C LEU A 160 11.43 0.31 -25.37
N GLU A 161 11.88 1.55 -25.43
CA GLU A 161 12.63 2.03 -26.60
C GLU A 161 14.06 1.49 -26.50
#